data_AF-A0A3M1HNY5-F1
#
_entry.id   AF-A0A3M1HNY5-F1
#
_cell.length_a   1.000
_cell.length_b   1.000
_cell.length_c   1.000
_cell.angle_alpha   90.00
_cell.angle_beta   90.00
_cell.angle_gamma   90.00
#
_symmetry.space_group_name_H-M   'P 1'
#
loop_
_entity.id
_entity.type
_entity.pdbx_description
1 polymer ?
#
loop_
_entity_poly.entity_id
_entity_poly.type
_entity_poly.pdbx_seq_one_letter_code
_entity_poly.pdbx_strand_id
1 'polypeptide(L)'
;MIIAKVSSVYQKKTHILATAYRKEIHKQIQAYLKVVTQDILLAGLKKVKSWDGYDGGTKYYFACFVLDKVIAGNVIQDKARETYEALKSVSQNMKLPSRMERERAALEALKYITNFELLKQQALFFGRRVPAFKDLQRLKQYCLRVVYQAIEERMASSSRKELEEALEFAQKSLKYYPSNIVQGKILEIKRRLPCIECGFTGKCVHCKGKRGKLYLCPTCRGNQRVYTKCPVCGPYGEGKRGDGKANCSQCAGTGYIGVPCQFCNGVGRVTCPTCKGKGFFVGKCRKCKGRKVLPCGNCYGKGTVIAPNGRPMICPVCKGRKFFSCNLCKGTGILRYRCEPSASLWLVGIFLKNPSFRYKFCNGQGTVPCPQCHGTLKVRTICPQCQGARRIGTCPKCNGAGRIIVPCPTCPPEHKGKIFKSCPHCKGTGVCPVCKGVGHRV
;
A
#
# COMPACT_ATOMS: atom_id res chain seq x y z
N MET A 1 19.20 70.96 38.62
CA MET A 1 20.20 71.01 37.52
C MET A 1 21.23 69.87 37.55
N ILE A 2 21.79 69.51 38.72
CA ILE A 2 22.80 68.43 38.84
C ILE A 2 22.24 67.05 38.47
N ILE A 3 21.02 66.71 38.92
CA ILE A 3 20.35 65.42 38.62
C ILE A 3 20.17 65.20 37.11
N ALA A 4 19.83 66.26 36.36
CA ALA A 4 19.66 66.19 34.91
C ALA A 4 20.99 65.93 34.18
N LYS A 5 22.09 66.54 34.64
CA LYS A 5 23.44 66.28 34.08
C LYS A 5 23.92 64.87 34.39
N VAL A 6 23.69 64.37 35.60
CA VAL A 6 24.06 63.00 35.99
C VAL A 6 23.26 61.98 35.18
N SER A 7 21.95 62.19 35.01
CA SER A 7 21.09 61.31 34.20
C SER A 7 21.52 61.28 32.72
N SER A 8 21.87 62.43 32.14
CA SER A 8 22.38 62.53 30.76
C SER A 8 23.68 61.75 30.55
N VAL A 9 24.62 61.81 31.50
CA VAL A 9 25.89 61.08 31.44
C VAL A 9 25.66 59.57 31.56
N TYR A 10 24.76 59.13 32.44
CA TYR A 10 24.39 57.71 32.58
C TYR A 10 23.68 57.18 31.33
N GLN A 11 22.78 57.96 30.72
CA GLN A 11 22.12 57.60 29.46
C GLN A 11 23.12 57.47 28.30
N LYS A 12 24.11 58.36 28.21
CA LYS A 12 25.18 58.23 27.19
C LYS A 12 26.07 57.01 27.42
N LYS A 13 26.48 56.74 28.67
CA LYS A 13 27.30 55.55 28.99
C LYS A 13 26.56 54.24 28.74
N THR A 14 25.27 54.16 29.11
CA THR A 14 24.44 52.97 28.86
C THR A 14 24.20 52.74 27.36
N HIS A 15 24.01 53.80 26.57
CA HIS A 15 23.90 53.68 25.11
C HIS A 15 25.20 53.18 24.46
N ILE A 16 26.37 53.67 24.89
CA ILE A 16 27.68 53.23 24.39
C ILE A 16 27.94 51.76 24.75
N LEU A 17 27.65 51.35 25.99
CA LEU A 17 27.79 49.96 26.43
C LEU A 17 26.83 49.03 25.68
N ALA A 18 25.57 49.44 25.49
CA ALA A 18 24.60 48.66 24.73
C ALA A 18 25.00 48.48 23.25
N THR A 19 25.56 49.50 22.62
CA THR A 19 26.03 49.41 21.21
C THR A 19 27.30 48.58 21.08
N ALA A 20 28.24 48.68 22.01
CA ALA A 20 29.43 47.82 22.03
C ALA A 20 29.07 46.35 22.25
N TYR A 21 28.19 46.07 23.22
CA TYR A 21 27.71 44.71 23.51
C TYR A 21 26.94 44.10 22.33
N ARG A 22 26.10 44.90 21.66
CA ARG A 22 25.34 44.46 20.48
C ARG A 22 26.27 44.16 19.29
N LYS A 23 27.37 44.91 19.10
CA LYS A 23 28.39 44.62 18.08
C LYS A 23 29.15 43.32 18.37
N GLU A 24 29.54 43.10 19.62
CA GLU A 24 30.30 41.90 20.00
C GLU A 24 29.45 40.63 19.92
N ILE A 25 28.19 40.68 20.38
CA ILE A 25 27.24 39.57 20.19
C ILE A 25 27.01 39.29 18.71
N HIS A 26 26.86 40.32 17.88
CA HIS A 26 26.68 40.12 16.45
C HIS A 26 27.90 39.44 15.82
N LYS A 27 29.12 39.83 16.21
CA LYS A 27 30.37 39.21 15.76
C LYS A 27 30.47 37.74 16.19
N GLN A 28 30.10 37.42 17.44
CA GLN A 28 30.11 36.04 17.95
C GLN A 28 29.04 35.17 17.28
N ILE A 29 27.84 35.70 17.05
CA ILE A 29 26.78 34.99 16.30
C ILE A 29 27.21 34.72 14.86
N GLN A 30 27.84 35.69 14.18
CA GLN A 30 28.34 35.50 12.82
C GLN A 30 29.47 34.46 12.77
N ALA A 31 30.39 34.47 13.74
CA ALA A 31 31.45 33.48 13.85
C ALA A 31 30.88 32.07 14.11
N TYR A 32 29.93 31.95 15.03
CA TYR A 32 29.24 30.69 15.32
C TYR A 32 28.44 30.18 14.13
N LEU A 33 27.67 31.04 13.46
CA LEU A 33 26.94 30.70 12.25
C LEU A 33 27.89 30.22 11.16
N LYS A 34 29.06 30.86 10.99
CA LYS A 34 30.07 30.47 10.00
C LYS A 34 30.63 29.07 10.27
N VAL A 35 30.99 28.77 11.53
CA VAL A 35 31.50 27.45 11.93
C VAL A 35 30.41 26.37 11.79
N VAL A 36 29.21 26.63 12.33
CA VAL A 36 28.10 25.67 12.30
C VAL A 36 27.58 25.42 10.89
N THR A 37 27.44 26.46 10.06
CA THR A 37 27.05 26.26 8.66
C THR A 37 28.14 25.55 7.88
N GLN A 38 29.42 25.82 8.10
CA GLN A 38 30.52 25.17 7.39
C GLN A 38 30.65 23.68 7.76
N ASP A 39 30.55 23.32 9.05
CA ASP A 39 30.62 21.92 9.49
C ASP A 39 29.38 21.11 9.09
N ILE A 40 28.18 21.72 9.19
CA ILE A 40 26.94 21.10 8.71
C ILE A 40 26.95 21.00 7.18
N LEU A 41 27.49 21.99 6.46
CA LEU A 41 27.70 21.92 5.00
C LEU A 41 28.62 20.76 4.66
N LEU A 42 29.80 20.68 5.27
CA LEU A 42 30.83 19.71 4.91
C LEU A 42 30.41 18.28 5.28
N ALA A 43 29.74 18.09 6.43
CA ALA A 43 29.14 16.81 6.80
C ALA A 43 27.96 16.44 5.88
N GLY A 44 27.15 17.43 5.49
CA GLY A 44 26.07 17.27 4.51
C GLY A 44 26.60 16.89 3.13
N LEU A 45 27.64 17.57 2.64
CA LEU A 45 28.27 17.35 1.33
C LEU A 45 28.99 15.99 1.26
N LYS A 46 29.66 15.56 2.33
CA LYS A 46 30.25 14.21 2.43
C LYS A 46 29.19 13.10 2.40
N LYS A 47 28.03 13.31 3.05
CA LYS A 47 26.89 12.38 2.99
C LYS A 47 26.14 12.42 1.64
N VAL A 48 26.07 13.58 0.99
CA VAL A 48 25.44 13.73 -0.33
C VAL A 48 26.28 13.06 -1.43
N LYS A 49 27.62 13.11 -1.34
CA LYS A 49 28.54 12.43 -2.27
C LYS A 49 28.48 10.90 -2.20
N SER A 50 28.05 10.29 -1.08
CA SER A 50 28.02 8.83 -0.90
C SER A 50 26.63 8.20 -1.05
N TRP A 51 25.62 8.96 -1.52
CA TRP A 51 24.23 8.50 -1.62
C TRP A 51 23.85 8.11 -3.05
N ASP A 52 24.11 6.87 -3.46
CA ASP A 52 23.77 6.37 -4.80
C ASP A 52 22.34 5.76 -4.93
N GLY A 53 21.52 5.80 -3.88
CA GLY A 53 20.33 4.92 -3.79
C GLY A 53 18.90 5.50 -3.88
N TYR A 54 18.64 6.81 -4.06
CA TYR A 54 17.27 7.36 -3.85
C TYR A 54 16.81 8.50 -4.79
N ASP A 55 15.49 8.53 -5.04
CA ASP A 55 14.70 9.32 -6.01
C ASP A 55 14.98 10.84 -5.98
N GLY A 56 15.22 11.42 -7.16
CA GLY A 56 15.88 12.72 -7.38
C GLY A 56 15.16 14.00 -6.96
N GLY A 57 13.99 13.94 -6.33
CA GLY A 57 13.22 15.13 -5.96
C GLY A 57 13.78 15.89 -4.76
N THR A 58 14.06 15.20 -3.64
CA THR A 58 14.39 15.83 -2.35
C THR A 58 15.87 16.19 -2.18
N LYS A 59 16.78 15.48 -2.86
CA LYS A 59 18.23 15.80 -2.85
C LYS A 59 18.51 17.20 -3.41
N TYR A 60 17.84 17.57 -4.48
CA TYR A 60 18.06 18.86 -5.15
C TYR A 60 17.54 20.02 -4.32
N TYR A 61 16.37 19.91 -3.69
CA TYR A 61 15.88 20.95 -2.77
C TYR A 61 16.86 21.24 -1.63
N PHE A 62 17.50 20.20 -1.08
CA PHE A 62 18.50 20.37 -0.02
C PHE A 62 19.79 21.00 -0.55
N ALA A 63 20.27 20.55 -1.72
CA ALA A 63 21.42 21.17 -2.38
C ALA A 63 21.17 22.66 -2.73
N CYS A 64 19.95 23.03 -3.10
CA CYS A 64 19.55 24.43 -3.38
C CYS A 64 19.52 25.32 -2.12
N PHE A 65 19.35 24.73 -0.93
CA PHE A 65 19.39 25.44 0.35
C PHE A 65 20.80 25.60 0.91
N VAL A 66 21.73 24.75 0.47
CA VAL A 66 23.05 24.56 1.08
C VAL A 66 24.18 25.04 0.14
N LEU A 67 23.99 24.96 -1.17
CA LEU A 67 24.96 25.41 -2.17
C LEU A 67 24.68 26.85 -2.59
N ASP A 68 25.76 27.55 -2.95
CA ASP A 68 25.68 28.80 -3.71
C ASP A 68 24.78 28.60 -4.94
N LYS A 69 23.85 29.54 -5.18
CA LYS A 69 22.92 29.51 -6.32
C LYS A 69 23.65 29.36 -7.66
N VAL A 70 24.84 29.94 -7.78
CA VAL A 70 25.70 29.85 -8.97
C VAL A 70 26.15 28.41 -9.19
N ILE A 71 26.64 27.75 -8.14
CA ILE A 71 27.11 26.36 -8.16
C ILE A 71 25.96 25.41 -8.44
N ALA A 72 24.84 25.56 -7.73
CA ALA A 72 23.64 24.75 -7.95
C ALA A 72 23.12 24.87 -9.40
N GLY A 73 23.10 26.10 -9.93
CA GLY A 73 22.73 26.36 -11.31
C GLY A 73 23.64 25.65 -12.32
N ASN A 74 24.96 25.67 -12.10
CA ASN A 74 25.93 25.00 -13.00
C ASN A 74 25.71 23.48 -13.00
N VAL A 75 25.57 22.87 -11.82
CA VAL A 75 25.31 21.41 -11.69
C VAL A 75 24.03 21.01 -12.41
N ILE A 76 22.95 21.79 -12.27
CA ILE A 76 21.68 21.53 -12.96
C ILE A 76 21.84 21.66 -14.48
N GLN A 77 22.59 22.67 -14.94
CA GLN A 77 22.85 22.88 -16.37
C GLN A 77 23.66 21.73 -16.97
N ASP A 78 24.69 21.25 -16.28
CA ASP A 78 25.51 20.12 -16.73
C ASP A 78 24.70 18.83 -16.75
N LYS A 79 23.89 18.57 -15.71
CA LYS A 79 23.00 17.42 -15.69
C LYS A 79 21.95 17.47 -16.80
N ALA A 80 21.45 18.66 -17.12
CA ALA A 80 20.53 18.84 -18.24
C ALA A 80 21.21 18.52 -19.58
N ARG A 81 22.50 18.87 -19.75
CA ARG A 81 23.30 18.55 -20.93
C ARG A 81 23.57 17.06 -21.06
N GLU A 82 23.95 16.38 -19.98
CA GLU A 82 24.10 14.92 -19.96
C GLU A 82 22.80 14.21 -20.33
N THR A 83 21.69 14.64 -19.73
CA THR A 83 20.36 14.07 -20.01
C THR A 83 19.97 14.29 -21.47
N TYR A 84 20.32 15.44 -22.04
CA TYR A 84 20.09 15.77 -23.44
C TYR A 84 20.87 14.87 -24.41
N GLU A 85 22.16 14.62 -24.15
CA GLU A 85 22.95 13.71 -24.99
C GLU A 85 22.49 12.25 -24.86
N ALA A 86 22.10 11.82 -23.67
CA ALA A 86 21.46 10.50 -23.49
C ALA A 86 20.15 10.38 -24.30
N LEU A 87 19.35 11.45 -24.30
CA LEU A 87 18.07 11.49 -25.02
C LEU A 87 18.26 11.47 -26.54
N LYS A 88 19.33 12.09 -27.06
CA LYS A 88 19.76 11.94 -28.47
C LYS A 88 20.14 10.49 -28.79
N SER A 89 20.98 9.86 -27.97
CA SER A 89 21.39 8.46 -28.17
C SER A 89 20.18 7.51 -28.19
N VAL A 90 19.26 7.65 -27.22
CA VAL A 90 18.03 6.83 -27.19
C VAL A 90 17.13 7.11 -28.39
N SER A 91 17.07 8.36 -28.88
CA SER A 91 16.27 8.69 -30.08
C SER A 91 16.78 7.99 -31.34
N GLN A 92 18.08 7.70 -31.44
CA GLN A 92 18.65 6.92 -32.54
C GLN A 92 18.26 5.44 -32.43
N ASN A 93 18.24 4.89 -31.22
CA ASN A 93 17.81 3.50 -30.93
C ASN A 93 16.31 3.26 -31.17
N MET A 94 15.51 4.31 -31.34
CA MET A 94 14.09 4.16 -31.65
C MET A 94 13.84 3.69 -33.09
N LYS A 95 14.88 3.70 -33.94
CA LYS A 95 14.86 3.14 -35.30
C LYS A 95 15.15 1.63 -35.35
N LEU A 96 15.30 0.98 -34.20
CA LEU A 96 15.58 -0.47 -34.14
C LEU A 96 14.45 -1.32 -34.74
N PRO A 97 14.78 -2.46 -35.38
CA PRO A 97 13.78 -3.29 -36.07
C PRO A 97 12.87 -4.05 -35.09
N SER A 98 13.41 -4.51 -33.96
CA SER A 98 12.66 -5.32 -33.01
C SER A 98 11.60 -4.50 -32.28
N ARG A 99 10.38 -5.04 -32.20
CA ARG A 99 9.30 -4.45 -31.40
C ARG A 99 9.70 -4.28 -29.93
N MET A 100 10.33 -5.30 -29.33
CA MET A 100 10.68 -5.28 -27.92
C MET A 100 11.76 -4.23 -27.60
N GLU A 101 12.70 -4.04 -28.52
CA GLU A 101 13.73 -3.01 -28.40
C GLU A 101 13.13 -1.61 -28.53
N ARG A 102 12.22 -1.40 -29.49
CA ARG A 102 11.48 -0.13 -29.63
C ARG A 102 10.67 0.22 -28.38
N GLU A 103 9.99 -0.77 -27.79
CA GLU A 103 9.23 -0.56 -26.54
C GLU A 103 10.15 -0.21 -25.36
N ARG A 104 11.30 -0.88 -25.24
CA ARG A 104 12.30 -0.58 -24.20
C ARG A 104 12.88 0.82 -24.39
N ALA A 105 13.28 1.17 -25.61
CA ALA A 105 13.79 2.49 -25.97
C ALA A 105 12.76 3.60 -25.71
N ALA A 106 11.47 3.35 -26.00
CA ALA A 106 10.40 4.32 -25.73
C ALA A 106 10.20 4.57 -24.22
N LEU A 107 10.23 3.53 -23.38
CA LEU A 107 10.16 3.69 -21.92
C LEU A 107 11.37 4.45 -21.37
N GLU A 108 12.55 4.14 -21.87
CA GLU A 108 13.79 4.81 -21.47
C GLU A 108 13.80 6.28 -21.91
N ALA A 109 13.36 6.56 -23.13
CA ALA A 109 13.18 7.93 -23.63
C ALA A 109 12.19 8.72 -22.76
N LEU A 110 11.03 8.15 -22.40
CA LEU A 110 10.07 8.82 -21.50
C LEU A 110 10.67 9.15 -20.14
N LYS A 111 11.52 8.27 -19.58
CA LYS A 111 12.26 8.54 -18.35
C LYS A 111 13.18 9.75 -18.51
N TYR A 112 13.97 9.81 -19.59
CA TYR A 112 14.86 10.95 -19.85
C TYR A 112 14.09 12.24 -20.14
N ILE A 113 12.98 12.18 -20.88
CA ILE A 113 12.12 13.34 -21.18
C ILE A 113 11.59 13.96 -19.88
N THR A 114 11.04 13.15 -18.97
CA THR A 114 10.51 13.64 -17.70
C THR A 114 11.61 14.27 -16.83
N ASN A 115 12.79 13.64 -16.77
CA ASN A 115 13.94 14.21 -16.06
C ASN A 115 14.42 15.52 -16.69
N PHE A 116 14.46 15.61 -18.02
CA PHE A 116 14.88 16.79 -18.75
C PHE A 116 13.90 17.96 -18.56
N GLU A 117 12.58 17.71 -18.61
CA GLU A 117 11.54 18.72 -18.34
C GLU A 117 11.69 19.28 -16.91
N LEU A 118 11.97 18.43 -15.92
CA LEU A 118 12.24 18.85 -14.54
C LEU A 118 13.51 19.70 -14.43
N LEU A 119 14.64 19.22 -14.99
CA LEU A 119 15.92 19.95 -14.97
C LEU A 119 15.81 21.31 -15.68
N LYS A 120 15.02 21.40 -16.75
CA LYS A 120 14.74 22.66 -17.45
C LYS A 120 14.00 23.65 -16.55
N GLN A 121 12.98 23.20 -15.82
CA GLN A 121 12.26 24.06 -14.86
C GLN A 121 13.18 24.53 -13.72
N GLN A 122 14.04 23.64 -13.22
CA GLN A 122 15.02 23.97 -12.19
C GLN A 122 16.08 24.96 -12.69
N ALA A 123 16.61 24.77 -13.90
CA ALA A 123 17.58 25.69 -14.49
C ALA A 123 17.01 27.10 -14.67
N LEU A 124 15.74 27.20 -15.11
CA LEU A 124 15.03 28.48 -15.23
C LEU A 124 14.92 29.19 -13.88
N PHE A 125 14.63 28.45 -12.80
CA PHE A 125 14.60 28.98 -11.44
C PHE A 125 15.95 29.59 -11.01
N PHE A 126 17.07 29.04 -11.49
CA PHE A 126 18.43 29.55 -11.24
C PHE A 126 18.94 30.56 -12.27
N GLY A 127 18.11 31.02 -13.22
CA GLY A 127 18.54 31.94 -14.27
C GLY A 127 19.54 31.33 -15.27
N ARG A 128 19.59 30.00 -15.37
CA ARG A 128 20.45 29.28 -16.30
C ARG A 128 19.71 28.93 -17.58
N ARG A 129 20.45 28.93 -18.70
CA ARG A 129 19.93 28.51 -20.01
C ARG A 129 20.23 27.04 -20.24
N VAL A 130 19.20 26.26 -20.58
CA VAL A 130 19.32 24.86 -21.01
C VAL A 130 19.11 24.80 -22.52
N PRO A 131 19.88 23.99 -23.27
CA PRO A 131 19.67 23.80 -24.69
C PRO A 131 18.22 23.46 -25.02
N ALA A 132 17.66 24.11 -26.04
CA ALA A 132 16.33 23.77 -26.52
C ALA A 132 16.42 22.48 -27.36
N PHE A 133 15.81 21.40 -26.89
CA PHE A 133 15.60 20.22 -27.74
C PHE A 133 14.37 20.47 -28.61
N LYS A 134 14.60 20.96 -29.85
CA LYS A 134 13.55 21.38 -30.79
C LYS A 134 12.52 20.28 -31.04
N ASP A 135 12.94 19.02 -31.02
CA ASP A 135 12.08 17.86 -31.28
C ASP A 135 11.58 17.13 -30.03
N LEU A 136 11.72 17.73 -28.82
CA LEU A 136 11.29 17.06 -27.57
C LEU A 136 9.83 16.64 -27.58
N GLN A 137 8.95 17.52 -28.03
CA GLN A 137 7.52 17.24 -28.09
C GLN A 137 7.19 16.16 -29.14
N ARG A 138 7.88 16.18 -30.29
CA ARG A 138 7.72 15.15 -31.32
C ARG A 138 8.18 13.78 -30.83
N LEU A 139 9.37 13.72 -30.21
CA LEU A 139 9.88 12.48 -29.63
C LEU A 139 8.96 11.96 -28.52
N LYS A 140 8.47 12.84 -27.64
CA LYS A 140 7.51 12.50 -26.59
C LYS A 140 6.23 11.90 -27.15
N GLN A 141 5.63 12.53 -28.15
CA GLN A 141 4.43 12.02 -28.82
C GLN A 141 4.68 10.65 -29.48
N TYR A 142 5.84 10.49 -30.13
CA TYR A 142 6.23 9.22 -30.74
C TYR A 142 6.42 8.11 -29.68
N CYS A 143 7.13 8.37 -28.58
CA CYS A 143 7.27 7.41 -27.48
C CYS A 143 5.91 6.97 -26.92
N LEU A 144 5.00 7.93 -26.71
CA LEU A 144 3.65 7.63 -26.23
C LEU A 144 2.87 6.77 -27.23
N ARG A 145 3.01 7.02 -28.53
CA ARG A 145 2.39 6.19 -29.58
C ARG A 145 2.89 4.75 -29.52
N VAL A 146 4.21 4.55 -29.41
CA VAL A 146 4.82 3.22 -29.25
C VAL A 146 4.28 2.51 -27.99
N VAL A 147 4.25 3.21 -26.86
CA VAL A 147 3.72 2.65 -25.60
C VAL A 147 2.24 2.29 -25.72
N TYR A 148 1.41 3.13 -26.36
CA TYR A 148 -0.01 2.83 -26.52
C TYR A 148 -0.25 1.65 -27.45
N GLN A 149 0.41 1.63 -28.61
CA GLN A 149 0.33 0.52 -29.55
C GLN A 149 0.74 -0.80 -28.90
N ALA A 150 1.85 -0.79 -28.16
CA ALA A 150 2.35 -1.94 -27.41
C ALA A 150 1.36 -2.48 -26.37
N ILE A 151 0.62 -1.59 -25.71
CA ILE A 151 -0.45 -1.95 -24.77
C ILE A 151 -1.65 -2.54 -25.54
N GLU A 152 -2.08 -1.89 -26.60
CA GLU A 152 -3.26 -2.32 -27.39
C GLU A 152 -3.05 -3.68 -28.05
N GLU A 153 -1.87 -3.93 -28.62
CA GLU A 153 -1.52 -5.21 -29.21
C GLU A 153 -1.56 -6.36 -28.20
N ARG A 154 -1.00 -6.17 -26.99
CA ARG A 154 -1.08 -7.18 -25.92
C ARG A 154 -2.50 -7.35 -25.38
N MET A 155 -3.30 -6.30 -25.41
CA MET A 155 -4.72 -6.35 -25.02
C MET A 155 -5.60 -7.03 -26.07
N ALA A 156 -5.19 -7.03 -27.34
CA ALA A 156 -5.91 -7.72 -28.41
C ALA A 156 -5.83 -9.24 -28.25
N SER A 157 -4.77 -9.74 -27.61
CA SER A 157 -4.68 -11.14 -27.22
C SER A 157 -5.67 -11.48 -26.11
N SER A 158 -6.29 -12.65 -26.22
CA SER A 158 -7.11 -13.25 -25.15
C SER A 158 -6.25 -13.98 -24.12
N SER A 159 -4.93 -14.07 -24.34
CA SER A 159 -4.02 -14.73 -23.42
C SER A 159 -3.88 -13.94 -22.12
N ARG A 160 -4.11 -14.63 -21.00
CA ARG A 160 -3.92 -14.06 -19.66
C ARG A 160 -2.49 -13.54 -19.47
N LYS A 161 -1.49 -14.29 -19.94
CA LYS A 161 -0.08 -13.93 -19.80
C LYS A 161 0.19 -12.58 -20.46
N GLU A 162 -0.34 -12.37 -21.67
CA GLU A 162 -0.18 -11.11 -22.39
C GLU A 162 -0.91 -9.95 -21.72
N LEU A 163 -2.09 -10.19 -21.13
CA LEU A 163 -2.79 -9.16 -20.34
C LEU A 163 -2.03 -8.79 -19.06
N GLU A 164 -1.38 -9.75 -18.40
CA GLU A 164 -0.52 -9.49 -17.23
C GLU A 164 0.73 -8.70 -17.64
N GLU A 165 1.38 -9.07 -18.74
CA GLU A 165 2.50 -8.32 -19.32
C GLU A 165 2.08 -6.92 -19.78
N ALA A 166 0.89 -6.75 -20.36
CA ALA A 166 0.32 -5.45 -20.71
C ALA A 166 0.14 -4.58 -19.47
N LEU A 167 -0.36 -5.17 -18.38
CA LEU A 167 -0.56 -4.46 -17.11
C LEU A 167 0.77 -4.00 -16.53
N GLU A 168 1.77 -4.88 -16.48
CA GLU A 168 3.11 -4.55 -15.99
C GLU A 168 3.75 -3.45 -16.84
N PHE A 169 3.71 -3.60 -18.17
CA PHE A 169 4.26 -2.62 -19.11
C PHE A 169 3.58 -1.24 -18.95
N ALA A 170 2.24 -1.21 -18.87
CA ALA A 170 1.49 0.01 -18.67
C ALA A 170 1.81 0.67 -17.31
N GLN A 171 1.93 -0.11 -16.23
CA GLN A 171 2.33 0.39 -14.91
C GLN A 171 3.74 0.98 -14.91
N LYS A 172 4.69 0.31 -15.60
CA LYS A 172 6.06 0.79 -15.76
C LYS A 172 6.09 2.12 -16.53
N SER A 173 5.27 2.26 -17.56
CA SER A 173 5.15 3.52 -18.31
C SER A 173 4.60 4.67 -17.46
N LEU A 174 3.63 4.42 -16.55
CA LEU A 174 3.09 5.43 -15.65
C LEU A 174 4.12 5.98 -14.66
N LYS A 175 5.10 5.16 -14.26
CA LYS A 175 6.19 5.62 -13.38
C LYS A 175 6.97 6.76 -14.02
N TYR A 176 7.17 6.69 -15.33
CA TYR A 176 7.94 7.68 -16.07
C TYR A 176 7.08 8.82 -16.58
N TYR A 177 5.83 8.53 -16.98
CA TYR A 177 4.95 9.52 -17.55
C TYR A 177 3.50 9.35 -17.10
N PRO A 178 2.97 10.22 -16.21
CA PRO A 178 1.60 10.14 -15.72
C PRO A 178 0.62 10.56 -16.83
N SER A 179 0.17 9.59 -17.63
CA SER A 179 -0.84 9.77 -18.66
C SER A 179 -2.20 9.22 -18.22
N ASN A 180 -3.24 10.07 -18.30
CA ASN A 180 -4.64 9.66 -18.07
C ASN A 180 -5.09 8.57 -19.05
N ILE A 181 -4.52 8.54 -20.26
CA ILE A 181 -4.83 7.53 -21.28
C ILE A 181 -4.27 6.18 -20.85
N VAL A 182 -3.00 6.13 -20.42
CA VAL A 182 -2.39 4.89 -19.87
C VAL A 182 -3.17 4.42 -18.63
N GLN A 183 -3.56 5.33 -17.73
CA GLN A 183 -4.41 4.98 -16.59
C GLN A 183 -5.75 4.35 -17.02
N GLY A 184 -6.39 4.91 -18.05
CA GLY A 184 -7.61 4.36 -18.65
C GLY A 184 -7.41 2.93 -19.16
N LYS A 185 -6.32 2.68 -19.91
CA LYS A 185 -5.96 1.35 -20.41
C LYS A 185 -5.63 0.37 -19.28
N ILE A 186 -4.92 0.78 -18.23
CA ILE A 186 -4.69 -0.06 -17.04
C ILE A 186 -6.01 -0.50 -16.42
N LEU A 187 -6.97 0.40 -16.30
CA LEU A 187 -8.30 0.04 -15.78
C LEU A 187 -9.01 -0.94 -16.72
N GLU A 188 -8.85 -0.79 -18.03
CA GLU A 188 -9.40 -1.72 -19.02
C GLU A 188 -8.74 -3.11 -18.97
N ILE A 189 -7.41 -3.19 -18.91
CA ILE A 189 -6.65 -4.44 -18.72
C ILE A 189 -7.08 -5.12 -17.42
N LYS A 190 -7.12 -4.35 -16.32
CA LYS A 190 -7.59 -4.86 -15.03
C LYS A 190 -9.02 -5.38 -15.12
N ARG A 191 -9.90 -4.79 -15.95
CA ARG A 191 -11.28 -5.31 -16.17
C ARG A 191 -11.29 -6.69 -16.81
N ARG A 192 -10.39 -6.92 -17.77
CA ARG A 192 -10.19 -8.20 -18.46
C ARG A 192 -9.48 -9.23 -17.58
N LEU A 193 -8.61 -8.80 -16.68
CA LEU A 193 -7.94 -9.66 -15.72
C LEU A 193 -8.89 -10.09 -14.57
N PRO A 194 -8.91 -11.38 -14.20
CA PRO A 194 -9.77 -11.89 -13.12
C PRO A 194 -9.33 -11.42 -11.72
N CYS A 195 -10.27 -11.44 -10.76
CA CYS A 195 -10.02 -11.00 -9.39
C CYS A 195 -9.07 -11.97 -8.65
N ILE A 196 -7.92 -11.46 -8.20
CA ILE A 196 -6.88 -12.23 -7.50
C ILE A 196 -7.37 -12.73 -6.12
N GLU A 197 -8.31 -12.01 -5.48
CA GLU A 197 -8.79 -12.33 -4.12
C GLU A 197 -9.59 -13.63 -4.01
N CYS A 198 -10.34 -13.97 -5.06
CA CYS A 198 -11.17 -15.18 -5.06
C CYS A 198 -10.46 -16.39 -5.67
N GLY A 199 -9.15 -16.30 -5.94
CA GLY A 199 -8.36 -17.41 -6.46
C GLY A 199 -8.97 -18.03 -7.73
N PHE A 200 -9.53 -17.20 -8.60
CA PHE A 200 -9.95 -17.59 -9.96
C PHE A 200 -11.11 -18.58 -10.10
N THR A 201 -11.88 -18.90 -9.05
CA THR A 201 -12.92 -19.94 -9.17
C THR A 201 -14.32 -19.52 -8.72
N GLY A 202 -14.44 -18.37 -8.05
CA GLY A 202 -15.63 -18.06 -7.25
C GLY A 202 -15.83 -19.04 -6.08
N LYS A 203 -14.86 -19.93 -5.82
CA LYS A 203 -14.89 -20.92 -4.75
C LYS A 203 -14.09 -20.41 -3.56
N CYS A 204 -14.48 -20.82 -2.35
CA CYS A 204 -13.78 -20.48 -1.13
C CYS A 204 -12.34 -21.01 -1.18
N VAL A 205 -11.35 -20.13 -1.04
CA VAL A 205 -9.92 -20.47 -1.09
C VAL A 205 -9.51 -21.53 -0.06
N HIS A 206 -10.21 -21.62 1.07
CA HIS A 206 -9.92 -22.58 2.13
C HIS A 206 -10.43 -23.99 1.84
N CYS A 207 -11.58 -24.14 1.19
CA CYS A 207 -12.14 -25.46 0.87
C CYS A 207 -12.06 -25.81 -0.62
N LYS A 208 -11.52 -24.91 -1.45
CA LYS A 208 -11.50 -25.02 -2.93
C LYS A 208 -12.88 -25.34 -3.52
N GLY A 209 -13.94 -24.89 -2.86
CA GLY A 209 -15.34 -25.13 -3.26
C GLY A 209 -15.96 -26.43 -2.78
N LYS A 210 -15.23 -27.29 -2.07
CA LYS A 210 -15.71 -28.57 -1.55
C LYS A 210 -16.69 -28.46 -0.36
N ARG A 211 -17.17 -27.25 -0.04
CA ARG A 211 -18.16 -26.95 1.02
C ARG A 211 -17.77 -27.33 2.46
N GLY A 212 -16.82 -28.21 2.69
CA GLY A 212 -16.38 -28.62 4.03
C GLY A 212 -15.40 -29.78 3.95
N LYS A 213 -15.15 -30.43 5.09
CA LYS A 213 -14.45 -31.72 5.16
C LYS A 213 -15.45 -32.79 5.59
N LEU A 214 -15.43 -33.93 4.91
CA LEU A 214 -16.18 -35.12 5.31
C LEU A 214 -15.30 -35.93 6.26
N TYR A 215 -15.87 -36.32 7.40
CA TYR A 215 -15.24 -37.25 8.35
C TYR A 215 -16.08 -38.50 8.43
N LEU A 216 -15.46 -39.66 8.65
CA LEU A 216 -16.19 -40.88 8.98
C LEU A 216 -17.05 -40.62 10.23
N CYS A 217 -18.32 -41.01 10.17
CA CYS A 217 -19.20 -40.88 11.31
C CYS A 217 -18.62 -41.71 12.47
N PRO A 218 -18.36 -41.11 13.64
CA PRO A 218 -17.72 -41.82 14.75
C PRO A 218 -18.62 -42.94 15.31
N THR A 219 -19.95 -42.81 15.16
CA THR A 219 -20.91 -43.81 15.65
C THR A 219 -20.98 -45.04 14.75
N CYS A 220 -21.11 -44.88 13.43
CA CYS A 220 -21.24 -46.03 12.52
C CYS A 220 -19.93 -46.40 11.81
N ARG A 221 -18.86 -45.62 11.97
CA ARG A 221 -17.55 -45.79 11.33
C ARG A 221 -17.61 -45.98 9.81
N GLY A 222 -18.56 -45.31 9.14
CA GLY A 222 -18.76 -45.43 7.69
C GLY A 222 -19.78 -46.49 7.27
N ASN A 223 -20.23 -47.38 8.17
CA ASN A 223 -21.15 -48.48 7.84
C ASN A 223 -22.60 -48.05 7.60
N GLN A 224 -22.90 -46.73 7.66
CA GLN A 224 -24.20 -46.09 7.41
C GLN A 224 -25.31 -46.45 8.40
N ARG A 225 -25.31 -47.66 8.95
CA ARG A 225 -26.33 -48.19 9.86
C ARG A 225 -25.70 -48.51 11.21
N VAL A 226 -26.51 -48.39 12.25
CA VAL A 226 -26.15 -48.81 13.62
C VAL A 226 -27.11 -49.91 14.04
N TYR A 227 -26.60 -50.87 14.80
CA TYR A 227 -27.47 -51.87 15.42
C TYR A 227 -28.26 -51.18 16.53
N THR A 228 -29.58 -51.12 16.34
CA THR A 228 -30.51 -50.61 17.35
C THR A 228 -31.24 -51.81 17.93
N LYS A 229 -31.19 -51.97 19.25
CA LYS A 229 -32.05 -52.95 19.92
C LYS A 229 -33.50 -52.55 19.66
N CYS A 230 -34.29 -53.47 19.14
CA CYS A 230 -35.72 -53.29 18.92
C CYS A 230 -36.40 -53.02 20.28
N PRO A 231 -37.04 -51.85 20.50
CA PRO A 231 -37.65 -51.52 21.79
C PRO A 231 -38.86 -52.41 22.12
N VAL A 232 -39.51 -52.98 21.11
CA VAL A 232 -40.66 -53.90 21.26
C VAL A 232 -40.22 -55.29 21.70
N CYS A 233 -38.99 -55.68 21.36
CA CYS A 233 -38.53 -57.06 21.50
C CYS A 233 -37.99 -57.39 22.90
N GLY A 234 -37.91 -56.41 23.82
CA GLY A 234 -37.39 -56.59 25.17
C GLY A 234 -35.97 -57.18 25.24
N PRO A 235 -35.41 -57.38 26.45
CA PRO A 235 -34.17 -58.13 26.62
C PRO A 235 -34.34 -59.67 26.44
N TYR A 236 -35.58 -60.17 26.33
CA TYR A 236 -35.91 -61.61 26.33
C TYR A 236 -36.57 -62.10 25.04
N GLY A 237 -36.36 -61.42 23.91
CA GLY A 237 -36.87 -61.83 22.60
C GLY A 237 -36.16 -63.07 22.05
N GLU A 238 -36.47 -64.24 22.60
CA GLU A 238 -36.07 -65.54 22.08
C GLU A 238 -36.85 -65.83 20.79
N GLY A 239 -36.20 -65.60 19.66
CA GLY A 239 -36.66 -66.16 18.39
C GLY A 239 -37.58 -65.27 17.56
N LYS A 240 -37.03 -64.20 17.00
CA LYS A 240 -37.12 -63.89 15.55
C LYS A 240 -36.19 -62.72 15.22
N ARG A 241 -35.28 -62.97 14.27
CA ARG A 241 -34.14 -62.14 13.90
C ARG A 241 -34.58 -60.84 13.22
N GLY A 242 -35.01 -59.87 14.00
CA GLY A 242 -35.10 -58.49 13.57
C GLY A 242 -33.77 -57.80 13.83
N ASP A 243 -32.74 -58.04 13.03
CA ASP A 243 -31.52 -57.25 13.04
C ASP A 243 -31.86 -55.84 12.50
N GLY A 244 -32.52 -55.04 13.33
CA GLY A 244 -32.99 -53.71 13.03
C GLY A 244 -31.81 -52.77 12.83
N LYS A 245 -31.19 -52.85 11.65
CA LYS A 245 -30.20 -51.88 11.19
C LYS A 245 -30.94 -50.59 10.85
N ALA A 246 -31.04 -49.68 11.82
CA ALA A 246 -31.51 -48.34 11.55
C ALA A 246 -30.40 -47.51 10.92
N ASN A 247 -30.78 -46.53 10.09
CA ASN A 247 -29.83 -45.53 9.62
C ASN A 247 -29.22 -44.82 10.82
N CYS A 248 -27.90 -44.64 10.80
CA CYS A 248 -27.21 -43.94 11.86
C CYS A 248 -27.73 -42.50 11.95
N SER A 249 -28.36 -42.15 13.06
CA SER A 249 -29.00 -40.85 13.26
C SER A 249 -28.03 -39.68 13.14
N GLN A 250 -26.75 -39.86 13.51
CA GLN A 250 -25.73 -38.81 13.41
C GLN A 250 -25.33 -38.47 11.97
N CYS A 251 -25.38 -39.42 11.05
CA CYS A 251 -25.00 -39.19 9.65
C CYS A 251 -26.16 -39.39 8.67
N ALA A 252 -27.38 -39.60 9.19
CA ALA A 252 -28.58 -39.91 8.43
C ALA A 252 -28.38 -41.01 7.38
N GLY A 253 -27.60 -42.05 7.71
CA GLY A 253 -27.34 -43.15 6.77
C GLY A 253 -26.24 -42.87 5.73
N THR A 254 -25.57 -41.72 5.73
CA THR A 254 -24.51 -41.43 4.74
C THR A 254 -23.16 -42.06 5.11
N GLY A 255 -22.94 -42.42 6.38
CA GLY A 255 -21.66 -42.90 6.88
C GLY A 255 -20.63 -41.80 7.17
N TYR A 256 -20.93 -40.56 6.82
CA TYR A 256 -20.03 -39.41 6.97
C TYR A 256 -20.71 -38.23 7.66
N ILE A 257 -19.95 -37.49 8.45
CA ILE A 257 -20.40 -36.21 9.01
C ILE A 257 -19.65 -35.10 8.28
N GLY A 258 -20.40 -34.25 7.58
CA GLY A 258 -19.86 -33.06 6.94
C GLY A 258 -19.64 -31.96 7.97
N VAL A 259 -18.38 -31.59 8.20
CA VAL A 259 -18.08 -30.36 8.94
C VAL A 259 -18.01 -29.22 7.93
N PRO A 260 -18.96 -28.27 7.95
CA PRO A 260 -18.98 -27.18 6.99
C PRO A 260 -17.70 -26.35 7.13
N CYS A 261 -17.18 -25.87 6.00
CA CYS A 261 -16.02 -25.00 6.02
C CYS A 261 -16.35 -23.71 6.77
N GLN A 262 -15.66 -23.43 7.88
CA GLN A 262 -15.92 -22.26 8.74
C GLN A 262 -15.83 -20.90 8.01
N PHE A 263 -15.18 -20.85 6.85
CA PHE A 263 -15.01 -19.62 6.06
C PHE A 263 -16.16 -19.38 5.09
N CYS A 264 -16.84 -20.43 4.62
CA CYS A 264 -17.96 -20.31 3.69
C CYS A 264 -19.24 -20.97 4.19
N ASN A 265 -19.27 -21.46 5.44
CA ASN A 265 -20.38 -22.13 6.10
C ASN A 265 -21.08 -23.18 5.21
N GLY A 266 -20.34 -24.05 4.54
CA GLY A 266 -20.96 -25.06 3.69
C GLY A 266 -21.32 -24.59 2.28
N VAL A 267 -21.24 -23.31 1.94
CA VAL A 267 -21.65 -22.79 0.63
C VAL A 267 -20.62 -23.09 -0.45
N GLY A 268 -19.34 -23.16 -0.07
CA GLY A 268 -18.23 -23.36 -1.00
C GLY A 268 -17.86 -22.09 -1.78
N ARG A 269 -18.51 -20.95 -1.53
CA ARG A 269 -18.21 -19.63 -2.08
C ARG A 269 -18.29 -18.58 -0.97
N VAL A 270 -17.53 -17.51 -1.09
CA VAL A 270 -17.58 -16.36 -0.15
C VAL A 270 -17.88 -15.10 -0.93
N THR A 271 -18.95 -14.41 -0.54
CA THR A 271 -19.30 -13.10 -1.09
C THR A 271 -18.26 -12.10 -0.60
N CYS A 272 -17.60 -11.38 -1.52
CA CYS A 272 -16.66 -10.34 -1.16
C CYS A 272 -17.35 -9.31 -0.25
N PRO A 273 -16.87 -9.07 0.99
CA PRO A 273 -17.57 -8.23 1.96
C PRO A 273 -17.66 -6.77 1.52
N THR A 274 -16.70 -6.31 0.71
CA THR A 274 -16.62 -4.92 0.24
C THR A 274 -17.55 -4.63 -0.93
N CYS A 275 -17.61 -5.52 -1.93
CA CYS A 275 -18.46 -5.31 -3.10
C CYS A 275 -19.78 -6.09 -3.04
N LYS A 276 -20.00 -6.90 -1.99
CA LYS A 276 -21.17 -7.78 -1.81
C LYS A 276 -21.45 -8.63 -3.06
N GLY A 277 -20.39 -9.11 -3.73
CA GLY A 277 -20.50 -9.93 -4.93
C GLY A 277 -20.78 -9.16 -6.23
N LYS A 278 -20.95 -7.83 -6.20
CA LYS A 278 -21.21 -7.02 -7.40
C LYS A 278 -19.95 -6.72 -8.22
N GLY A 279 -18.76 -7.00 -7.68
CA GLY A 279 -17.48 -6.70 -8.34
C GLY A 279 -17.06 -5.23 -8.28
N PHE A 280 -17.91 -4.33 -7.78
CA PHE A 280 -17.62 -2.91 -7.56
C PHE A 280 -18.36 -2.39 -6.33
N PHE A 281 -17.75 -1.43 -5.62
CA PHE A 281 -18.38 -0.63 -4.58
C PHE A 281 -18.77 0.74 -5.15
N VAL A 282 -20.00 1.15 -4.88
CA VAL A 282 -20.56 2.43 -5.30
C VAL A 282 -20.48 3.37 -4.10
N GLY A 283 -19.56 4.33 -4.13
CA GLY A 283 -19.33 5.28 -3.04
C GLY A 283 -19.61 6.71 -3.47
N LYS A 284 -19.99 7.58 -2.52
CA LYS A 284 -20.00 9.03 -2.75
C LYS A 284 -18.58 9.46 -3.18
N CYS A 285 -18.50 10.26 -4.23
CA CYS A 285 -17.22 10.77 -4.71
C CYS A 285 -16.54 11.55 -3.57
N ARG A 286 -15.36 11.12 -3.11
CA ARG A 286 -14.70 11.75 -1.96
C ARG A 286 -14.38 13.23 -2.19
N LYS A 287 -14.03 13.59 -3.43
CA LYS A 287 -13.65 14.95 -3.80
C LYS A 287 -14.82 15.93 -3.66
N CYS A 288 -16.00 15.58 -4.17
CA CYS A 288 -17.20 16.42 -4.04
C CYS A 288 -18.15 15.99 -2.92
N LYS A 289 -17.81 14.94 -2.16
CA LYS A 289 -18.66 14.29 -1.15
C LYS A 289 -20.08 13.96 -1.64
N GLY A 290 -20.25 13.68 -2.94
CA GLY A 290 -21.57 13.44 -3.55
C GLY A 290 -22.24 14.65 -4.19
N ARG A 291 -21.70 15.87 -4.00
CA ARG A 291 -22.32 17.12 -4.47
C ARG A 291 -22.22 17.37 -5.97
N LYS A 292 -21.58 16.48 -6.74
CA LYS A 292 -21.38 16.56 -8.21
C LYS A 292 -20.47 17.70 -8.69
N VAL A 293 -20.34 18.77 -7.90
CA VAL A 293 -19.53 19.95 -8.20
C VAL A 293 -18.50 20.23 -7.11
N LEU A 294 -17.48 21.02 -7.45
CA LEU A 294 -16.45 21.53 -6.54
C LEU A 294 -16.49 23.05 -6.53
N PRO A 295 -16.35 23.71 -5.37
CA PRO A 295 -16.22 25.15 -5.33
C PRO A 295 -14.93 25.58 -6.06
N CYS A 296 -14.97 26.75 -6.71
CA CYS A 296 -13.77 27.34 -7.29
C CYS A 296 -12.72 27.60 -6.18
N GLY A 297 -11.48 27.16 -6.39
CA GLY A 297 -10.41 27.29 -5.40
C GLY A 297 -10.03 28.74 -5.08
N ASN A 298 -10.23 29.68 -6.01
CA ASN A 298 -9.87 31.09 -5.80
C ASN A 298 -10.95 31.87 -5.04
N CYS A 299 -12.23 31.62 -5.29
CA CYS A 299 -13.32 32.34 -4.62
C CYS A 299 -14.07 31.50 -3.58
N TYR A 300 -13.67 30.24 -3.36
CA TYR A 300 -14.31 29.29 -2.45
C TYR A 300 -15.84 29.19 -2.60
N GLY A 301 -16.34 29.31 -3.84
CA GLY A 301 -17.77 29.27 -4.15
C GLY A 301 -18.51 30.61 -4.06
N LYS A 302 -17.86 31.72 -3.69
CA LYS A 302 -18.49 33.05 -3.65
C LYS A 302 -18.77 33.65 -5.04
N GLY A 303 -17.95 33.31 -6.03
CA GLY A 303 -18.01 33.85 -7.39
C GLY A 303 -17.24 35.17 -7.57
N THR A 304 -16.83 35.79 -6.46
CA THR A 304 -16.07 37.03 -6.39
C THR A 304 -14.81 36.85 -5.53
N VAL A 305 -13.79 37.68 -5.79
CA VAL A 305 -12.56 37.78 -4.99
C VAL A 305 -12.31 39.26 -4.64
N ILE A 306 -11.57 39.55 -3.57
CA ILE A 306 -11.21 40.92 -3.22
C ILE A 306 -9.99 41.32 -4.06
N ALA A 307 -10.12 42.38 -4.85
CA ALA A 307 -9.02 42.95 -5.62
C ALA A 307 -8.00 43.65 -4.69
N PRO A 308 -6.77 43.95 -5.15
CA PRO A 308 -5.77 44.64 -4.34
C PRO A 308 -6.24 46.00 -3.76
N ASN A 309 -7.21 46.65 -4.41
CA ASN A 309 -7.82 47.90 -3.94
C ASN A 309 -8.96 47.70 -2.92
N GLY A 310 -9.16 46.49 -2.40
CA GLY A 310 -10.21 46.15 -1.44
C GLY A 310 -11.61 45.97 -2.04
N ARG A 311 -11.82 46.27 -3.33
CA ARG A 311 -13.14 46.13 -3.96
C ARG A 311 -13.41 44.67 -4.39
N PRO A 312 -14.63 44.15 -4.22
CA PRO A 312 -14.99 42.84 -4.75
C PRO A 312 -15.01 42.87 -6.29
N MET A 313 -14.34 41.92 -6.92
CA MET A 313 -14.36 41.73 -8.38
C MET A 313 -14.79 40.30 -8.73
N ILE A 314 -15.31 40.10 -9.94
CA ILE A 314 -15.67 38.77 -10.44
C ILE A 314 -14.42 37.88 -10.46
N CYS A 315 -14.53 36.67 -9.91
CA CYS A 315 -13.41 35.76 -9.85
C CYS A 315 -12.91 35.42 -11.27
N PRO A 316 -11.67 35.75 -11.64
CA PRO A 316 -11.17 35.57 -13.01
C PRO A 316 -11.08 34.10 -13.43
N VAL A 317 -10.95 33.19 -12.45
CA VAL A 317 -10.83 31.74 -12.71
C VAL A 317 -12.18 31.09 -13.02
N CYS A 318 -13.23 31.39 -12.23
CA CYS A 318 -14.55 30.80 -12.47
C CYS A 318 -15.50 31.68 -13.27
N LYS A 319 -15.12 32.93 -13.56
CA LYS A 319 -15.95 33.92 -14.26
C LYS A 319 -17.37 34.01 -13.66
N GLY A 320 -17.46 34.02 -12.33
CA GLY A 320 -18.73 34.08 -11.60
C GLY A 320 -19.51 32.77 -11.49
N ARG A 321 -19.07 31.65 -12.10
CA ARG A 321 -19.80 30.36 -12.07
C ARG A 321 -19.85 29.68 -10.70
N LYS A 322 -19.00 30.11 -9.75
CA LYS A 322 -18.86 29.60 -8.36
C LYS A 322 -18.38 28.14 -8.23
N PHE A 323 -18.84 27.25 -9.10
CA PHE A 323 -18.59 25.81 -9.03
C PHE A 323 -18.16 25.23 -10.37
N PHE A 324 -17.37 24.16 -10.32
CA PHE A 324 -16.97 23.36 -11.47
C PHE A 324 -17.47 21.93 -11.32
N SER A 325 -17.86 21.29 -12.43
CA SER A 325 -18.19 19.87 -12.46
C SER A 325 -17.02 19.07 -11.87
N CYS A 326 -17.31 18.18 -10.93
CA CYS A 326 -16.28 17.37 -10.30
C CYS A 326 -15.67 16.43 -11.33
N ASN A 327 -14.45 16.73 -11.77
CA ASN A 327 -13.73 15.97 -12.79
C ASN A 327 -13.55 14.49 -12.43
N LEU A 328 -13.49 14.17 -11.13
CA LEU A 328 -13.29 12.81 -10.66
C LEU A 328 -14.52 11.93 -10.92
N CYS A 329 -15.74 12.42 -10.63
CA CYS A 329 -16.98 11.68 -10.85
C CYS A 329 -17.75 12.11 -12.11
N LYS A 330 -17.18 13.02 -12.90
CA LYS A 330 -17.81 13.60 -14.10
C LYS A 330 -19.24 14.09 -13.85
N GLY A 331 -19.48 14.73 -12.70
CA GLY A 331 -20.81 15.24 -12.33
C GLY A 331 -21.82 14.21 -11.85
N THR A 332 -21.48 12.91 -11.78
CA THR A 332 -22.41 11.90 -11.24
C THR A 332 -22.54 11.96 -9.72
N GLY A 333 -21.55 12.53 -9.02
CA GLY A 333 -21.47 12.54 -7.55
C GLY A 333 -21.06 11.19 -6.97
N ILE A 334 -20.95 10.15 -7.78
CA ILE A 334 -20.74 8.78 -7.37
C ILE A 334 -19.50 8.23 -8.06
N LEU A 335 -18.68 7.49 -7.33
CA LEU A 335 -17.53 6.77 -7.89
C LEU A 335 -17.77 5.27 -7.75
N ARG A 336 -17.61 4.57 -8.88
CA ARG A 336 -17.58 3.12 -8.92
C ARG A 336 -16.13 2.69 -8.73
N TYR A 337 -15.81 2.21 -7.53
CA TYR A 337 -14.50 1.66 -7.21
C TYR A 337 -14.56 0.15 -7.37
N ARG A 338 -13.55 -0.46 -8.00
CA ARG A 338 -13.43 -1.92 -7.96
C ARG A 338 -12.90 -2.33 -6.60
N CYS A 339 -13.33 -3.49 -6.11
CA CYS A 339 -12.72 -4.09 -4.94
C CYS A 339 -11.36 -4.66 -5.37
N GLU A 340 -10.25 -3.98 -5.02
CA GLU A 340 -8.89 -4.43 -5.30
C GLU A 340 -8.23 -4.98 -4.03
N PRO A 341 -7.62 -6.18 -4.05
CA PRO A 341 -7.02 -6.79 -2.86
C PRO A 341 -5.78 -6.11 -2.30
N SER A 342 -5.07 -5.35 -3.13
CA SER A 342 -3.74 -4.85 -2.80
C SER A 342 -3.70 -3.36 -2.47
N ALA A 343 -4.87 -2.70 -2.40
CA ALA A 343 -4.95 -1.29 -2.01
C ALA A 343 -5.96 -1.00 -0.88
N SER A 344 -6.86 -1.92 -0.53
CA SER A 344 -8.11 -1.53 0.14
C SER A 344 -8.29 -1.94 1.60
N LEU A 345 -7.25 -1.80 2.43
CA LEU A 345 -7.45 -1.53 3.87
C LEU A 345 -6.55 -0.40 4.37
N TRP A 346 -5.32 -0.29 3.87
CA TRP A 346 -4.37 0.76 4.24
C TRP A 346 -4.76 2.15 3.72
N LEU A 347 -5.08 2.29 2.42
CA LEU A 347 -5.59 3.56 1.85
C LEU A 347 -7.00 3.88 2.33
N VAL A 348 -7.76 2.92 2.84
CA VAL A 348 -9.09 3.18 3.40
C VAL A 348 -8.94 3.70 4.84
N GLY A 349 -8.06 3.14 5.66
CA GLY A 349 -7.79 3.63 7.02
C GLY A 349 -7.14 5.03 7.06
N ILE A 350 -6.12 5.28 6.24
CA ILE A 350 -5.45 6.60 6.16
C ILE A 350 -6.41 7.69 5.65
N PHE A 351 -7.26 7.38 4.67
CA PHE A 351 -8.20 8.35 4.11
C PHE A 351 -9.46 8.59 4.95
N LEU A 352 -9.77 7.73 5.93
CA LEU A 352 -10.98 7.86 6.76
C LEU A 352 -10.75 8.56 8.10
N LYS A 353 -9.50 8.86 8.51
CA LYS A 353 -9.16 9.42 9.84
C LYS A 353 -9.94 8.75 11.00
N ASN A 354 -10.16 7.44 10.91
CA ASN A 354 -10.95 6.71 11.89
C ASN A 354 -10.06 5.63 12.57
N PRO A 355 -9.71 5.80 13.87
CA PRO A 355 -8.81 4.90 14.58
C PRO A 355 -9.39 3.49 14.82
N SER A 356 -10.66 3.27 14.49
CA SER A 356 -11.37 2.00 14.75
C SER A 356 -11.08 0.89 13.72
N PHE A 357 -10.37 1.17 12.63
CA PHE A 357 -9.98 0.16 11.64
C PHE A 357 -8.70 -0.59 12.09
N ARG A 358 -8.85 -1.45 13.10
CA ARG A 358 -7.78 -2.37 13.51
C ARG A 358 -7.65 -3.49 12.48
N TYR A 359 -6.42 -3.76 12.03
CA TYR A 359 -6.12 -4.87 11.12
C TYR A 359 -6.60 -6.18 11.78
N LYS A 360 -7.57 -6.86 11.17
CA LYS A 360 -8.21 -8.07 11.72
C LYS A 360 -7.23 -9.21 12.00
N PHE A 361 -6.00 -9.13 11.48
CA PHE A 361 -4.97 -10.15 11.61
C PHE A 361 -3.93 -9.88 12.71
N CYS A 362 -3.73 -8.64 13.18
CA CYS A 362 -2.70 -8.35 14.20
C CYS A 362 -3.14 -7.40 15.31
N ASN A 363 -4.37 -6.89 15.31
CA ASN A 363 -4.89 -5.93 16.30
C ASN A 363 -3.97 -4.71 16.59
N GLY A 364 -3.04 -4.38 15.67
CA GLY A 364 -2.04 -3.32 15.87
C GLY A 364 -0.80 -3.72 16.69
N GLN A 365 -0.65 -4.98 17.09
CA GLN A 365 0.45 -5.46 17.94
C GLN A 365 1.67 -5.99 17.17
N GLY A 366 1.67 -5.94 15.83
CA GLY A 366 2.79 -6.42 15.00
C GLY A 366 3.06 -7.92 15.05
N THR A 367 2.22 -8.69 15.74
CA THR A 367 2.33 -10.14 15.89
C THR A 367 0.97 -10.80 15.67
N VAL A 368 0.97 -12.02 15.13
CA VAL A 368 -0.23 -12.85 14.97
C VAL A 368 -0.10 -14.04 15.91
N PRO A 369 -1.09 -14.33 16.77
CA PRO A 369 -1.06 -15.52 17.61
C PRO A 369 -0.95 -16.76 16.71
N CYS A 370 -0.10 -17.71 17.09
CA CYS A 370 0.08 -18.94 16.32
C CYS A 370 -1.27 -19.64 16.13
N PRO A 371 -1.65 -20.05 14.91
CA PRO A 371 -2.96 -20.66 14.66
C PRO A 371 -3.12 -22.03 15.31
N GLN A 372 -2.03 -22.66 15.77
CA GLN A 372 -2.08 -23.96 16.45
C GLN A 372 -2.20 -23.83 17.97
N CYS A 373 -1.43 -22.93 18.60
CA CYS A 373 -1.44 -22.78 20.06
C CYS A 373 -2.17 -21.51 20.57
N HIS A 374 -2.58 -20.63 19.67
CA HIS A 374 -3.21 -19.33 19.98
C HIS A 374 -2.45 -18.47 20.99
N GLY A 375 -1.11 -18.58 21.03
CA GLY A 375 -0.27 -17.84 21.97
C GLY A 375 0.10 -18.60 23.25
N THR A 376 -0.43 -19.80 23.47
CA THR A 376 -0.20 -20.57 24.71
C THR A 376 1.08 -21.40 24.71
N LEU A 377 1.83 -21.42 23.60
CA LEU A 377 3.02 -22.27 23.36
C LEU A 377 2.79 -23.78 23.44
N LYS A 378 1.59 -24.21 23.79
CA LYS A 378 1.25 -25.60 24.09
C LYS A 378 0.08 -26.02 23.21
N VAL A 379 0.14 -27.21 22.65
CA VAL A 379 -0.95 -27.80 21.87
C VAL A 379 -1.36 -29.12 22.50
N ARG A 380 -2.67 -29.36 22.57
CA ARG A 380 -3.20 -30.66 23.01
C ARG A 380 -3.14 -31.61 21.82
N THR A 381 -2.30 -32.63 21.91
CA THR A 381 -2.22 -33.69 20.89
C THR A 381 -2.78 -34.99 21.45
N ILE A 382 -3.16 -35.89 20.55
CA ILE A 382 -3.61 -37.23 20.93
C ILE A 382 -2.43 -37.95 21.57
N CYS A 383 -2.65 -38.58 22.73
CA CYS A 383 -1.60 -39.34 23.39
C CYS A 383 -1.16 -40.49 22.46
N PRO A 384 0.13 -40.58 22.09
CA PRO A 384 0.59 -41.59 21.14
C PRO A 384 0.45 -43.02 21.69
N GLN A 385 0.52 -43.18 23.03
CA GLN A 385 0.52 -44.50 23.66
C GLN A 385 -0.88 -45.12 23.79
N CYS A 386 -1.93 -44.31 23.94
CA CYS A 386 -3.30 -44.80 24.05
C CYS A 386 -4.21 -44.35 22.90
N GLN A 387 -3.66 -43.60 21.94
CA GLN A 387 -4.35 -43.09 20.75
C GLN A 387 -5.68 -42.37 21.03
N GLY A 388 -5.83 -41.79 22.23
CA GLY A 388 -7.04 -41.08 22.62
C GLY A 388 -8.15 -41.95 23.20
N ALA A 389 -7.91 -43.22 23.47
CA ALA A 389 -8.91 -44.19 23.96
C ALA A 389 -9.46 -43.91 25.38
N ARG A 390 -8.98 -42.86 26.08
CA ARG A 390 -9.47 -42.39 27.40
C ARG A 390 -9.78 -43.52 28.40
N ARG A 391 -8.83 -44.43 28.59
CA ARG A 391 -8.93 -45.42 29.67
C ARG A 391 -8.49 -44.76 30.97
N ILE A 392 -9.44 -44.54 31.88
CA ILE A 392 -9.21 -43.95 33.20
C ILE A 392 -8.14 -44.80 33.91
N GLY A 393 -7.03 -44.17 34.33
CA GLY A 393 -6.00 -44.79 35.17
C GLY A 393 -4.87 -45.58 34.50
N THR A 394 -4.91 -45.93 33.21
CA THR A 394 -3.94 -46.91 32.66
C THR A 394 -2.83 -46.36 31.77
N CYS A 395 -2.98 -45.14 31.23
CA CYS A 395 -1.94 -44.60 30.36
C CYS A 395 -0.97 -43.71 31.15
N PRO A 396 0.26 -44.18 31.45
CA PRO A 396 1.22 -43.43 32.29
C PRO A 396 1.63 -42.09 31.67
N LYS A 397 1.46 -41.93 30.35
CA LYS A 397 1.84 -40.71 29.62
C LYS A 397 0.79 -39.60 29.64
N CYS A 398 -0.49 -39.93 29.84
CA CYS A 398 -1.57 -38.94 29.84
C CYS A 398 -2.52 -39.05 31.04
N ASN A 399 -2.23 -39.94 31.99
CA ASN A 399 -3.04 -40.23 33.17
C ASN A 399 -4.52 -40.42 32.83
N GLY A 400 -4.80 -41.16 31.75
CA GLY A 400 -6.15 -41.47 31.28
C GLY A 400 -6.88 -40.35 30.52
N ALA A 401 -6.31 -39.15 30.38
CA ALA A 401 -6.94 -38.05 29.64
C ALA A 401 -7.05 -38.29 28.12
N GLY A 402 -6.29 -39.25 27.58
CA GLY A 402 -6.22 -39.56 26.14
C GLY A 402 -5.51 -38.49 25.30
N ARG A 403 -5.08 -37.39 25.91
CA ARG A 403 -4.37 -36.30 25.25
C ARG A 403 -3.20 -35.86 26.13
N ILE A 404 -2.12 -35.48 25.48
CA ILE A 404 -0.95 -34.89 26.14
C ILE A 404 -0.80 -33.44 25.70
N ILE A 405 -0.19 -32.63 26.57
CA ILE A 405 0.17 -31.25 26.25
C ILE A 405 1.62 -31.28 25.79
N VAL A 406 1.85 -30.97 24.52
CA VAL A 406 3.20 -30.87 23.95
C VAL A 406 3.50 -29.43 23.55
N PRO A 407 4.79 -29.04 23.49
CA PRO A 407 5.20 -27.78 22.90
C PRO A 407 4.63 -27.63 21.48
N CYS A 408 4.22 -26.41 21.12
CA CYS A 408 3.69 -26.13 19.80
C CYS A 408 4.79 -26.32 18.74
N PRO A 409 4.64 -27.26 17.79
CA PRO A 409 5.70 -27.59 16.84
C PRO A 409 5.97 -26.45 15.85
N THR A 410 5.05 -25.49 15.74
CA THR A 410 5.17 -24.33 14.84
C THR A 410 5.76 -23.10 15.53
N CYS A 411 5.97 -23.13 16.84
CA CYS A 411 6.51 -22.00 17.58
C CYS A 411 7.94 -22.32 18.04
N PRO A 412 8.94 -21.55 17.59
CA PRO A 412 10.27 -21.61 18.18
C PRO A 412 10.19 -21.29 19.69
N PRO A 413 11.04 -21.91 20.52
CA PRO A 413 11.06 -21.66 21.98
C PRO A 413 11.16 -20.17 22.32
N GLU A 414 11.89 -19.41 21.50
CA GLU A 414 12.17 -17.99 21.69
C GLU A 414 10.99 -17.04 21.36
N HIS A 415 9.90 -17.53 20.73
CA HIS A 415 8.85 -16.66 20.18
C HIS A 415 7.50 -16.69 20.93
N LYS A 416 7.47 -17.24 22.15
CA LYS A 416 6.34 -17.18 23.10
C LYS A 416 4.93 -17.32 22.46
N GLY A 417 4.75 -18.22 21.49
CA GLY A 417 3.44 -18.54 20.90
C GLY A 417 2.96 -17.55 19.83
N LYS A 418 3.82 -16.61 19.43
CA LYS A 418 3.56 -15.61 18.40
C LYS A 418 4.36 -15.96 17.15
N ILE A 419 3.74 -15.81 15.98
CA ILE A 419 4.46 -15.95 14.71
C ILE A 419 4.75 -14.53 14.22
N PHE A 420 6.03 -14.21 14.08
CA PHE A 420 6.45 -13.00 13.38
C PHE A 420 6.31 -13.25 11.89
N LYS A 421 5.31 -12.62 11.25
CA LYS A 421 5.38 -12.40 9.81
C LYS A 421 6.25 -11.18 9.61
N SER A 422 7.31 -11.31 8.83
CA SER A 422 8.11 -10.17 8.38
C SER A 422 7.16 -9.12 7.83
N CYS A 423 7.23 -7.90 8.39
CA CYS A 423 6.38 -6.81 7.98
C CYS A 423 6.58 -6.60 6.48
N PRO A 424 5.54 -6.71 5.62
CA PRO A 424 5.72 -6.61 4.18
C PRO A 424 6.21 -5.23 3.73
N HIS A 425 6.16 -4.22 4.62
CA HIS A 425 6.67 -2.87 4.36
C HIS A 425 8.14 -2.65 4.72
N CYS A 426 8.65 -3.22 5.82
CA CYS A 426 10.07 -3.05 6.19
C CYS A 426 10.91 -4.31 5.98
N LYS A 427 10.31 -5.46 5.67
CA LYS A 427 11.00 -6.76 5.57
C LYS A 427 11.89 -7.10 6.80
N GLY A 428 11.64 -6.50 7.96
CA GLY A 428 12.44 -6.68 9.18
C GLY A 428 13.45 -5.56 9.49
N THR A 429 13.49 -4.46 8.72
CA THR A 429 14.50 -3.39 8.90
C THR A 429 14.19 -2.36 10.00
N GLY A 430 13.19 -2.58 10.85
CA GLY A 430 12.97 -1.75 12.05
C GLY A 430 12.47 -0.31 11.80
N VAL A 431 12.20 0.14 10.57
CA VAL A 431 11.65 1.49 10.32
C VAL A 431 10.30 1.38 9.62
N CYS A 432 9.24 1.13 10.40
CA CYS A 432 7.87 1.15 9.88
C CYS A 432 7.01 2.13 10.70
N PRO A 433 6.28 3.07 10.06
CA PRO A 433 5.44 4.05 10.75
C PRO A 433 4.27 3.41 11.52
N VAL A 434 4.00 2.12 11.32
CA VAL A 434 2.98 1.35 12.04
C VAL A 434 3.56 0.62 13.26
N CYS A 435 4.79 0.10 13.20
CA CYS A 435 5.41 -0.58 14.34
C CYS A 435 6.32 0.31 15.19
N LYS A 436 6.54 1.57 14.79
CA LYS A 436 7.45 2.54 15.44
C LYS A 436 8.84 1.97 15.77
N GLY A 437 9.29 0.99 14.99
CA GLY A 437 10.59 0.33 15.19
C GLY A 437 10.69 -0.62 16.38
N VAL A 438 9.57 -1.04 16.99
CA VAL A 438 9.59 -2.04 18.07
C VAL A 438 9.68 -3.49 17.52
N GLY A 439 9.58 -3.65 16.20
CA GLY A 439 9.63 -4.95 15.51
C GLY A 439 11.03 -5.31 15.02
N HIS A 440 11.91 -5.63 15.98
CA HIS A 440 13.14 -6.45 15.98
C HIS A 440 14.23 -5.78 16.82
N ARG A 441 14.58 -6.40 17.96
CA ARG A 441 15.99 -6.58 18.31
C ARG A 441 16.33 -8.02 17.96
N VAL A 442 17.46 -8.18 17.28
CA VAL A 442 18.14 -9.46 17.03
C VAL A 442 18.44 -10.12 18.37
#